data_AF-A0A392TV36-F1
#
_entry.id   AF-A0A392TV36-F1
#
_cell.length_a   1.000
_cell.length_b   1.000
_cell.length_c   1.000
_cell.angle_alpha   90.00
_cell.angle_beta   90.00
_cell.angle_gamma   90.00
#
_symmetry.space_group_name_H-M   'P 1'
#
loop_
_entity.id
_entity.type
_entity.pdbx_description
1 polymer ?
#
loop_
_entity_poly.entity_id
_entity_poly.type
_entity_poly.pdbx_seq_one_letter_code
_entity_poly.pdbx_strand_id
1 'polypeptide(L)'
;VIATNWSGPTEFLTEDNSYPLAVDRMSKVVEGPFEGHLWAEPSESKLRVLMRRVIDNPAEAKAKGRKAREDMIRQFSPEIVADIV
;
A
#
# COMPACT_ATOMS: atom_id res chain seq x y z
N VAL A 1 6.20 -1.94 -4.03
CA VAL A 1 5.20 -0.85 -4.12
C VAL A 1 5.20 -0.09 -2.80
N ILE A 2 5.08 1.24 -2.80
CA ILE A 2 4.84 2.04 -1.58
C ILE A 2 3.41 2.57 -1.68
N ALA A 3 2.61 2.36 -0.65
CA ALA A 3 1.26 2.89 -0.53
C ALA A 3 0.88 3.01 0.95
N THR A 4 -0.05 3.90 1.28
CA THR A 4 -0.58 4.07 2.64
C THR A 4 -1.08 2.73 3.17
N ASN A 5 -0.61 2.33 4.35
CA ASN A 5 -1.02 1.10 5.02
C ASN A 5 -2.41 1.29 5.68
N TRP A 6 -3.43 1.51 4.85
CA TRP A 6 -4.79 1.79 5.29
C TRP A 6 -5.82 1.39 4.24
N SER A 7 -6.98 0.87 4.69
CA SER A 7 -8.11 0.47 3.84
C SER A 7 -7.73 -0.60 2.79
N GLY A 8 -8.43 -0.68 1.66
CA GLY A 8 -8.23 -1.68 0.60
C GLY A 8 -6.77 -2.09 0.33
N PRO A 9 -5.79 -1.18 0.22
CA PRO A 9 -4.37 -1.53 0.09
C PRO A 9 -3.85 -2.57 1.11
N THR A 10 -4.34 -2.59 2.35
CA THR A 10 -3.88 -3.53 3.39
C THR A 10 -4.21 -4.99 3.08
N GLU A 11 -5.16 -5.24 2.16
CA GLU A 11 -5.51 -6.59 1.74
C GLU A 11 -4.38 -7.22 0.91
N PHE A 12 -3.68 -6.42 0.11
CA PHE A 12 -2.71 -6.91 -0.88
C PHE A 12 -1.26 -6.59 -0.49
N LEU A 13 -1.05 -5.56 0.33
CA LEU A 13 0.28 -5.09 0.72
C LEU A 13 0.76 -5.79 1.99
N THR A 14 1.90 -6.45 1.89
CA THR A 14 2.62 -7.04 3.02
C THR A 14 4.03 -6.46 3.11
N GLU A 15 4.68 -6.62 4.27
CA GLU A 15 6.09 -6.27 4.41
C GLU A 15 6.98 -7.06 3.45
N ASP A 16 6.57 -8.25 2.99
CA ASP A 16 7.37 -9.09 2.09
C ASP A 16 7.26 -8.65 0.63
N ASN A 17 6.08 -8.21 0.19
CA ASN A 17 5.81 -7.87 -1.20
C ASN A 17 5.81 -6.35 -1.47
N SER A 18 5.90 -5.53 -0.42
CA SER A 18 5.75 -4.08 -0.55
C SER A 18 6.53 -3.32 0.52
N TYR A 19 6.20 -2.03 0.66
CA TYR A 19 6.69 -1.10 1.66
C TYR A 19 5.47 -0.33 2.21
N PRO A 20 4.72 -0.91 3.16
CA PRO A 20 3.52 -0.28 3.70
C PRO A 20 3.88 1.05 4.39
N LEU A 21 3.30 2.15 3.92
CA LEU A 21 3.57 3.48 4.47
C LEU A 21 2.73 3.71 5.72
N ALA A 22 3.39 4.02 6.83
CA ALA A 22 2.72 4.32 8.09
C ALA A 22 1.79 5.53 7.99
N VAL A 23 0.70 5.48 8.76
CA VAL A 23 -0.26 6.57 8.95
C VAL A 23 0.14 7.32 10.22
N ASP A 24 0.30 8.64 10.13
CA ASP A 24 0.64 9.46 11.30
C ASP A 24 -0.60 9.81 12.13
N ARG A 25 -1.73 10.06 11.47
CA ARG A 25 -3.00 10.45 12.11
C ARG A 25 -4.19 10.21 11.19
N MET A 26 -5.38 10.30 11.77
CA MET A 26 -6.63 10.44 11.02
C MET A 26 -7.03 11.91 11.02
N SER A 27 -7.37 12.47 9.85
CA SER A 27 -7.92 13.82 9.71
C SER A 27 -9.39 13.76 9.29
N LYS A 28 -10.21 14.66 9.81
CA LYS A 28 -11.60 14.78 9.38
C LYS A 28 -11.65 15.63 8.10
N VAL A 29 -12.34 15.14 7.09
CA VAL A 29 -12.65 15.90 5.89
C VAL A 29 -13.65 16.99 6.25
N VAL A 30 -13.29 18.25 5.97
CA VAL A 30 -14.07 19.43 6.38
C VAL A 30 -14.95 20.00 5.28
N GLU A 31 -14.81 19.51 4.05
CA GLU A 31 -15.56 20.02 2.90
C GLU A 31 -15.72 18.98 1.78
N GLY A 32 -16.69 19.21 0.90
CA GLY A 32 -16.93 18.38 -0.27
C GLY A 32 -17.77 17.12 -0.01
N PRO A 33 -17.89 16.20 -0.99
CA PRO A 33 -18.80 15.05 -0.93
C PRO A 33 -18.46 14.02 0.14
N PHE A 34 -17.30 14.15 0.81
CA PHE A 34 -16.87 13.28 1.90
C PHE A 34 -16.76 14.02 3.22
N GLU A 35 -17.35 15.21 3.35
CA GLU A 35 -17.39 15.96 4.62
C GLU A 35 -17.86 15.05 5.75
N GLY A 36 -17.13 15.06 6.87
CA GLY A 36 -17.41 14.18 7.99
C GLY A 36 -16.56 12.91 8.04
N HIS A 37 -16.05 12.45 6.89
CA HIS A 37 -15.24 11.23 6.82
C HIS A 37 -13.87 11.42 7.47
N LEU A 38 -13.24 10.31 7.84
CA LEU A 38 -11.85 10.28 8.32
C LEU A 38 -10.91 9.79 7.21
N TRP A 39 -9.85 10.55 6.96
CA TRP A 39 -8.77 10.18 6.05
C TRP A 39 -7.50 9.84 6.81
N ALA A 40 -6.82 8.79 6.36
CA ALA A 40 -5.54 8.37 6.90
C ALA A 40 -4.43 9.23 6.31
N GLU A 41 -3.84 10.07 7.14
CA GLU A 41 -2.74 10.96 6.76
C GLU A 41 -1.42 10.17 6.69
N PRO A 42 -0.80 10.03 5.52
CA PRO A 42 0.44 9.29 5.38
C PRO A 42 1.60 10.01 6.07
N SER A 43 2.53 9.24 6.62
CA SER A 43 3.71 9.78 7.27
C SER A 43 4.74 10.29 6.28
N GLU A 44 4.90 11.62 6.18
CA GLU A 44 5.87 12.23 5.25
C GLU A 44 7.31 11.81 5.58
N SER A 45 7.66 11.80 6.87
CA SER A 45 9.01 11.45 7.33
C SER A 45 9.37 10.00 6.98
N LYS A 46 8.42 9.06 7.13
CA LYS A 46 8.61 7.65 6.80
C LYS A 46 8.59 7.42 5.30
N LEU A 47 7.75 8.14 4.54
CA LEU A 47 7.75 8.07 3.08
C LEU A 47 9.13 8.41 2.52
N ARG A 48 9.76 9.48 2.99
CA ARG A 48 11.13 9.85 2.57
C ARG A 48 12.16 8.75 2.85
N VAL A 49 12.03 8.04 3.97
CA VAL A 49 12.89 6.89 4.31
C VAL A 49 12.64 5.72 3.35
N LEU A 50 11.39 5.36 3.09
CA LEU A 50 11.05 4.27 2.18
C LEU A 50 11.49 4.55 0.74
N MET A 51 11.30 5.78 0.25
CA MET A 51 11.74 6.18 -1.09
C MET A 51 13.26 6.05 -1.25
N ARG A 52 14.04 6.49 -0.26
CA ARG A 52 15.50 6.31 -0.26
C ARG A 52 15.88 4.84 -0.22
N ARG A 53 15.24 4.03 0.66
CA ARG A 53 15.47 2.59 0.73
C ARG A 53 15.29 1.91 -0.64
N VAL A 54 14.25 2.28 -1.39
CA VAL A 54 13.99 1.72 -2.73
C VAL A 54 15.12 2.03 -3.71
N ILE A 55 15.63 3.28 -3.72
CA ILE A 55 16.72 3.69 -4.62
C ILE A 55 18.07 3.09 -4.19
N ASP A 56 18.34 3.06 -2.89
CA ASP A 56 19.60 2.56 -2.34
C ASP A 56 19.70 1.02 -2.39
N ASN A 57 18.55 0.31 -2.50
CA ASN A 57 18.47 -1.16 -2.48
C ASN A 57 17.68 -1.71 -3.69
N PRO A 58 18.18 -1.54 -4.93
CA PRO A 58 17.45 -1.94 -6.14
C PRO A 58 17.18 -3.45 -6.22
N ALA A 59 18.06 -4.28 -5.66
CA ALA A 59 17.85 -5.73 -5.60
C ALA A 59 16.64 -6.11 -4.73
N GLU A 60 16.52 -5.50 -3.54
CA GLU A 60 15.37 -5.65 -2.65
C GLU A 60 14.09 -5.18 -3.34
N ALA A 61 14.12 -3.97 -3.92
CA ALA A 61 12.97 -3.41 -4.62
C ALA A 61 12.50 -4.31 -5.78
N LYS A 62 13.43 -4.86 -6.57
CA LYS A 62 13.11 -5.79 -7.66
C LYS A 62 12.54 -7.11 -7.12
N ALA A 63 13.06 -7.63 -6.01
CA ALA A 63 12.55 -8.86 -5.39
C ALA A 63 11.11 -8.67 -4.89
N LYS A 64 10.85 -7.59 -4.14
CA LYS A 64 9.51 -7.23 -3.67
C LYS A 64 8.53 -7.02 -4.83
N GLY A 65 8.96 -6.34 -5.90
CA GLY A 65 8.14 -6.14 -7.09
C GLY A 65 7.73 -7.46 -7.78
N ARG A 66 8.65 -8.42 -7.90
CA ARG A 66 8.33 -9.76 -8.43
C ARG A 66 7.32 -10.47 -7.53
N LYS A 67 7.57 -10.47 -6.22
CA LYS A 67 6.68 -11.09 -5.22
C LYS A 67 5.27 -10.49 -5.27
N ALA A 68 5.16 -9.16 -5.31
CA ALA A 68 3.87 -8.48 -5.46
C ALA A 68 3.11 -8.93 -6.70
N ARG A 69 3.79 -9.05 -7.85
CA ARG A 69 3.14 -9.53 -9.08
C ARG A 69 2.66 -10.98 -8.95
N GLU A 70 3.48 -11.85 -8.38
CA GLU A 70 3.14 -13.25 -8.14
C GLU A 70 1.92 -13.39 -7.21
N ASP A 71 1.91 -12.64 -6.10
CA ASP A 71 0.80 -12.64 -5.15
C ASP A 71 -0.49 -12.17 -5.81
N MET A 72 -0.43 -11.09 -6.60
CA MET A 72 -1.60 -10.56 -7.28
C MET A 72 -2.19 -11.53 -8.30
N ILE A 73 -1.37 -12.23 -9.08
CA ILE A 73 -1.85 -13.25 -10.01
C ILE A 73 -2.49 -14.42 -9.25
N ARG A 74 -1.86 -14.87 -8.17
CA ARG A 74 -2.28 -16.08 -7.47
C ARG A 74 -3.52 -15.91 -6.61
N GLN A 75 -3.77 -14.71 -6.10
CA GLN A 75 -4.78 -14.48 -5.07
C GLN A 75 -5.89 -13.52 -5.51
N PHE A 76 -5.64 -12.63 -6.47
CA PHE A 76 -6.58 -11.56 -6.80
C PHE A 76 -6.72 -11.31 -8.31
N SER A 77 -6.33 -12.27 -9.16
CA SER A 77 -6.68 -12.17 -10.58
C SER A 77 -8.20 -12.28 -10.75
N PRO A 78 -8.78 -11.73 -11.83
CA PRO A 78 -10.22 -11.82 -12.07
C PRO A 78 -10.76 -13.25 -11.99
N GLU A 79 -9.99 -14.23 -12.48
CA GLU A 79 -10.34 -15.65 -12.43
C GLU A 79 -10.42 -16.16 -10.99
N ILE A 80 -9.44 -15.83 -10.15
CA ILE A 80 -9.42 -16.24 -8.74
C ILE A 80 -10.55 -15.58 -7.95
N VAL A 81 -10.81 -14.29 -8.20
CA VAL A 81 -11.84 -13.53 -7.46
C VAL A 81 -13.25 -13.94 -7.87
N ALA A 82 -13.46 -14.29 -9.14
CA ALA A 82 -14.76 -14.75 -9.63
C ALA A 82 -15.26 -16.01 -8.91
N ASP A 83 -14.36 -16.87 -8.44
CA ASP A 83 -14.72 -18.10 -7.70
C ASP A 83 -15.08 -17.83 -6.22
N ILE A 84 -14.93 -16.60 -5.73
CA ILE A 84 -15.20 -16.22 -4.33
C ILE A 84 -16.62 -15.65 -4.16
N VAL A 85 -17.26 -15.19 -5.24
CA VAL A 85 -18.55 -14.47 -5.23
C VAL A 85 -19.71 -15.34 -5.69
#